data_AF-A0A352R4H0-F1
#
_entry.id   AF-A0A352R4H0-F1
#
_cell.length_a   1.000
_cell.length_b   1.000
_cell.length_c   1.000
_cell.angle_alpha   90.00
_cell.angle_beta   90.00
_cell.angle_gamma   90.00
#
_symmetry.space_group_name_H-M   'P 1'
#
loop_
_entity.id
_entity.type
_entity.pdbx_description
1 polymer ?
#
loop_
_entity_poly.entity_id
_entity_poly.type
_entity_poly.pdbx_seq_one_letter_code
_entity_poly.pdbx_strand_id
1 'polypeptide(L)'
;AVDFGAKTKCDALAIACGTSHGAYKFTRPPTGDILAIDRIAAIHKQIPNTHLVMHGSSSVPQEWLAVINEYGGAIPETYGVPVEQIVEGIKHGVRKVNVDTDLRLASTGAIRRFLAHNQAEFDPRKYLAQTMAAMQQVCEDRYNAFGTAGNADKIKPISLENMATQYYGI
;
A
#
# COMPACT_ATOMS: atom_id res chain seq x y z
N ALA A 1 21.61 6.78 1.20
CA ALA A 1 20.97 5.78 2.10
C ALA A 1 21.88 5.49 3.29
N VAL A 2 23.06 4.86 3.08
CA VAL A 2 24.02 4.53 4.15
C VAL A 2 24.38 5.72 5.03
N ASP A 3 24.89 6.81 4.43
CA ASP A 3 25.29 8.02 5.16
C ASP A 3 24.13 8.63 5.97
N PHE A 4 22.95 8.74 5.35
CA PHE A 4 21.75 9.26 6.03
C PHE A 4 21.35 8.37 7.21
N GLY A 5 21.24 7.05 7.02
CA GLY A 5 20.87 6.13 8.09
C GLY A 5 21.87 6.14 9.25
N ALA A 6 23.17 6.23 8.96
CA ALA A 6 24.21 6.34 9.99
C ALA A 6 24.11 7.64 10.79
N LYS A 7 23.80 8.76 10.13
CA LYS A 7 23.70 10.09 10.76
C LYS A 7 22.41 10.27 11.55
N THR A 8 21.28 9.79 11.04
CA THR A 8 19.97 10.03 11.65
C THR A 8 19.53 8.93 12.60
N LYS A 9 20.04 7.71 12.42
CA LYS A 9 19.64 6.51 13.17
C LYS A 9 18.13 6.26 13.13
N CYS A 10 17.47 6.62 12.03
CA CYS A 10 16.04 6.37 11.86
C CYS A 10 15.74 4.86 11.82
N ASP A 11 14.62 4.45 12.43
CA ASP A 11 14.20 3.05 12.50
C ASP A 11 13.76 2.48 11.15
N ALA A 12 13.22 3.36 10.30
CA ALA A 12 12.76 3.01 8.96
C ALA A 12 13.15 4.09 7.96
N LEU A 13 13.55 3.67 6.75
CA LEU A 13 14.01 4.55 5.68
C LEU A 13 13.11 4.43 4.45
N ALA A 14 12.38 5.49 4.14
CA ALA A 14 11.68 5.61 2.87
C ALA A 14 12.66 5.87 1.73
N ILE A 15 12.48 5.14 0.62
CA ILE A 15 13.36 5.25 -0.56
C ILE A 15 12.57 5.54 -1.83
N ALA A 16 13.16 6.35 -2.71
CA ALA A 16 12.64 6.54 -4.05
C ALA A 16 13.10 5.38 -4.94
N CYS A 17 12.14 4.61 -5.45
CA CYS A 17 12.39 3.40 -6.26
C CYS A 17 11.55 3.37 -7.55
N GLY A 18 11.08 4.53 -8.03
CA GLY A 18 10.24 4.64 -9.23
C GLY A 18 8.74 4.81 -8.96
N THR A 19 8.32 4.89 -7.70
CA THR A 19 6.92 5.15 -7.33
C THR A 19 6.58 6.63 -7.26
N SER A 20 5.28 6.93 -7.41
CA SER A 20 4.68 8.25 -7.22
C SER A 20 3.34 8.14 -6.48
N HIS A 21 2.79 9.25 -5.97
CA HIS A 21 1.48 9.26 -5.29
C HIS A 21 0.31 9.27 -6.29
N GLY A 22 -0.88 8.83 -5.84
CA GLY A 22 -2.11 8.86 -6.65
C GLY A 22 -2.32 7.68 -7.60
N ALA A 23 -3.39 7.73 -8.39
CA ALA A 23 -3.80 6.66 -9.32
C ALA A 23 -3.04 6.69 -10.65
N TYR A 24 -2.51 7.85 -11.05
CA TYR A 24 -1.84 8.08 -12.32
C TYR A 24 -0.34 7.82 -12.22
N LYS A 25 0.04 6.59 -11.87
CA LYS A 25 1.47 6.24 -11.74
C LYS A 25 2.08 5.89 -13.08
N PHE A 26 1.39 5.09 -13.89
CA PHE A 26 1.86 4.65 -15.19
C PHE A 26 0.73 4.71 -16.22
N THR A 27 1.07 5.15 -17.43
CA THR A 27 0.15 5.26 -18.58
C THR A 27 0.04 3.97 -19.40
N ARG A 28 0.82 2.94 -19.03
CA ARG A 28 0.84 1.61 -19.67
C ARG A 28 1.03 0.53 -18.60
N PRO A 29 0.62 -0.73 -18.87
CA PRO A 29 0.87 -1.84 -17.97
C PRO A 29 2.34 -1.89 -17.54
N PRO A 30 2.61 -2.05 -16.23
CA PRO A 30 3.97 -2.16 -15.74
C PRO A 30 4.73 -3.33 -16.36
N THR A 31 5.78 -3.04 -17.13
CA THR A 31 6.77 -4.07 -17.53
C THR A 31 7.86 -4.19 -16.45
N GLY A 32 8.72 -5.20 -16.52
CA GLY A 32 9.67 -5.62 -15.46
C GLY A 32 10.64 -4.58 -14.88
N ASP A 33 10.62 -3.33 -15.35
CA ASP A 33 11.55 -2.25 -14.97
C ASP A 33 10.85 -1.06 -14.26
N ILE A 34 9.62 -1.24 -13.78
CA ILE A 34 8.83 -0.15 -13.17
C ILE A 34 9.39 0.29 -11.81
N LEU A 35 9.62 -0.69 -10.93
CA LEU A 35 10.35 -0.45 -9.71
C LEU A 35 11.81 -0.75 -9.93
N ALA A 36 12.68 0.12 -9.45
CA ALA A 36 14.11 -0.12 -9.37
C ALA A 36 14.41 -1.15 -8.26
N ILE A 37 13.91 -2.39 -8.41
CA ILE A 37 14.09 -3.47 -7.43
C ILE A 37 15.57 -3.73 -7.17
N ASP A 38 16.41 -3.72 -8.21
CA ASP A 38 17.86 -3.84 -8.08
C ASP A 38 18.45 -2.76 -7.18
N ARG A 39 17.89 -1.54 -7.20
CA ARG A 39 18.30 -0.46 -6.31
C ARG A 39 17.87 -0.75 -4.87
N ILE A 40 16.67 -1.30 -4.65
CA ILE A 40 16.21 -1.73 -3.31
C ILE A 40 17.16 -2.80 -2.77
N ALA A 41 17.45 -3.83 -3.55
CA ALA A 41 18.37 -4.91 -3.19
C ALA A 41 19.78 -4.39 -2.90
N ALA A 42 20.32 -3.49 -3.73
CA ALA A 42 21.62 -2.86 -3.51
C ALA A 42 21.67 -2.01 -2.24
N ILE A 43 20.59 -1.28 -1.91
CA ILE A 43 20.48 -0.53 -0.66
C ILE A 43 20.44 -1.50 0.52
N HIS A 44 19.58 -2.52 0.48
CA HIS A 44 19.46 -3.49 1.56
C HIS A 44 20.77 -4.22 1.84
N LYS A 45 21.54 -4.60 0.79
CA LYS A 45 22.87 -5.19 0.95
C LYS A 45 23.83 -4.32 1.76
N GLN A 46 23.71 -3.00 1.66
CA GLN A 46 24.57 -2.04 2.38
C GLN A 46 24.06 -1.71 3.79
N ILE A 47 22.75 -1.82 4.02
CA ILE A 47 22.09 -1.55 5.32
C ILE A 47 21.13 -2.70 5.67
N PRO A 48 21.64 -3.92 5.91
CA PRO A 48 20.80 -5.13 6.02
C PRO A 48 19.84 -5.11 7.21
N ASN A 49 20.13 -4.31 8.22
CA ASN A 49 19.33 -4.21 9.44
C ASN A 49 18.30 -3.07 9.42
N THR A 50 18.31 -2.22 8.38
CA THR A 50 17.36 -1.10 8.27
C THR A 50 16.07 -1.54 7.61
N HIS A 51 14.92 -1.16 8.17
CA HIS A 51 13.62 -1.41 7.58
C HIS A 51 13.35 -0.42 6.44
N LEU A 52 13.14 -0.90 5.23
CA LEU A 52 12.84 -0.04 4.08
C LEU A 52 11.33 0.21 3.96
N VAL A 53 10.98 1.42 3.51
CA VAL A 53 9.58 1.84 3.29
C VAL A 53 9.36 2.17 1.82
N MET A 54 8.31 1.60 1.23
CA MET A 54 7.82 1.98 -0.09
C MET A 54 6.64 2.94 0.02
N HIS A 55 6.82 4.13 -0.55
CA HIS A 55 5.75 5.12 -0.70
C HIS A 55 5.02 4.94 -2.03
N GLY A 56 3.79 5.46 -2.12
CA GLY A 56 3.03 5.50 -3.37
C GLY A 56 2.81 4.12 -3.99
N SER A 57 2.60 3.08 -3.18
CA SER A 57 2.65 1.68 -3.62
C SER A 57 1.28 1.06 -3.86
N SER A 58 0.23 1.88 -3.99
CA SER A 58 -1.08 1.42 -4.45
C SER A 58 -0.98 0.75 -5.83
N SER A 59 -1.70 -0.37 -6.00
CA SER A 59 -1.67 -1.21 -7.21
C SER A 59 -2.69 -0.80 -8.26
N VAL A 60 -3.68 0.03 -7.90
CA VAL A 60 -4.75 0.52 -8.78
C VAL A 60 -5.50 -0.66 -9.41
N PRO A 61 -6.40 -1.30 -8.65
CA PRO A 61 -7.10 -2.50 -9.11
C PRO A 61 -8.02 -2.18 -10.30
N GLN A 62 -7.80 -2.87 -11.41
CA GLN A 62 -8.46 -2.56 -12.69
C GLN A 62 -9.96 -2.82 -12.64
N GLU A 63 -10.39 -3.80 -11.83
CA GLU A 63 -11.80 -4.09 -11.58
C GLU A 63 -12.54 -2.89 -10.97
N TRP A 64 -11.89 -2.13 -10.07
CA TRP A 64 -12.51 -0.96 -9.48
C TRP A 64 -12.53 0.24 -10.43
N LEU A 65 -11.53 0.38 -11.32
CA LEU A 65 -11.59 1.36 -12.41
C LEU A 65 -12.77 1.08 -13.35
N ALA A 66 -12.94 -0.19 -13.75
CA ALA A 66 -14.04 -0.62 -14.60
C ALA A 66 -15.39 -0.33 -13.95
N VAL A 67 -15.57 -0.71 -12.68
CA VAL A 67 -16.80 -0.41 -11.91
C VAL A 67 -17.05 1.09 -11.82
N ILE A 68 -16.03 1.90 -11.51
CA ILE A 68 -16.22 3.36 -11.44
C ILE A 68 -16.70 3.92 -12.78
N ASN A 69 -16.08 3.50 -13.88
CA ASN A 69 -16.42 3.99 -15.22
C ASN A 69 -17.80 3.49 -15.70
N GLU A 70 -18.17 2.26 -15.36
CA GLU A 70 -19.51 1.71 -15.62
C GLU A 70 -20.61 2.55 -14.93
N TYR A 71 -20.37 2.98 -13.68
CA TYR A 71 -21.34 3.74 -12.89
C TYR A 71 -21.03 5.25 -12.87
N GLY A 72 -20.85 5.81 -14.07
CA GLY A 72 -20.82 7.27 -14.31
C GLY A 72 -19.53 7.97 -13.88
N GLY A 73 -18.45 7.23 -13.69
CA GLY A 73 -17.09 7.77 -13.54
C GLY A 73 -16.38 7.92 -14.89
N ALA A 74 -15.25 8.61 -14.87
CA ALA A 74 -14.43 8.85 -16.06
C ALA A 74 -12.95 8.87 -15.69
N ILE A 75 -12.48 7.78 -15.07
CA ILE A 75 -11.06 7.58 -14.78
C ILE A 75 -10.39 7.04 -16.05
N PRO A 76 -9.39 7.76 -16.62
CA PRO A 76 -8.66 7.26 -17.77
C PRO A 76 -7.85 6.03 -17.40
N GLU A 77 -7.50 5.24 -18.40
CA GLU A 77 -6.67 4.05 -18.23
C GLU A 77 -5.37 4.40 -17.50
N THR A 78 -5.10 3.70 -16.40
CA THR A 78 -3.94 3.96 -15.56
C THR A 78 -3.61 2.73 -14.72
N TYR A 79 -2.34 2.63 -14.34
CA TYR A 79 -1.81 1.48 -13.64
C TYR A 79 -1.05 1.90 -12.39
N GLY A 80 -1.12 1.04 -11.36
CA GLY A 80 -0.36 1.18 -10.13
C GLY A 80 0.86 0.26 -10.09
N VAL A 81 1.38 0.04 -8.89
CA VAL A 81 2.52 -0.87 -8.67
C VAL A 81 2.03 -2.33 -8.62
N PRO A 82 2.55 -3.25 -9.45
CA PRO A 82 2.18 -4.66 -9.38
C PRO A 82 2.49 -5.26 -8.01
N VAL A 83 1.57 -6.06 -7.48
CA VAL A 83 1.71 -6.70 -6.16
C VAL A 83 2.95 -7.58 -6.12
N GLU A 84 3.27 -8.27 -7.22
CA GLU A 84 4.43 -9.15 -7.36
C GLU A 84 5.75 -8.38 -7.20
N GLN A 85 5.84 -7.14 -7.70
CA GLN A 85 7.03 -6.32 -7.51
C GLN A 85 7.15 -5.79 -6.08
N ILE A 86 6.03 -5.52 -5.41
CA ILE A 86 6.03 -5.16 -3.98
C ILE A 86 6.53 -6.36 -3.16
N VAL A 87 6.03 -7.56 -3.45
CA VAL A 87 6.47 -8.82 -2.81
C VAL A 87 7.96 -9.05 -3.05
N GLU A 88 8.46 -8.77 -4.25
CA GLU A 88 9.90 -8.83 -4.52
C GLU A 88 10.67 -7.81 -3.66
N GLY A 89 10.20 -6.56 -3.56
CA GLY A 89 10.79 -5.56 -2.65
C GLY A 89 10.82 -6.01 -1.17
N ILE A 90 9.78 -6.74 -0.72
CA ILE A 90 9.72 -7.31 0.65
C ILE A 90 10.84 -8.33 0.89
N LYS A 91 11.20 -9.14 -0.12
CA LYS A 91 12.35 -10.06 -0.02
C LYS A 91 13.67 -9.30 0.17
N HIS A 92 13.74 -8.05 -0.31
CA HIS A 92 14.91 -7.16 -0.22
C HIS A 92 14.78 -6.08 0.86
N GLY A 93 14.11 -6.38 1.97
CA GLY A 93 14.15 -5.52 3.17
C GLY A 93 13.05 -4.47 3.29
N VAL A 94 12.09 -4.42 2.36
CA VAL A 94 10.88 -3.60 2.56
C VAL A 94 10.02 -4.21 3.66
N ARG A 95 9.64 -3.39 4.64
CA ARG A 95 8.82 -3.78 5.81
C ARG A 95 7.58 -2.92 6.00
N LYS A 96 7.45 -1.82 5.27
CA LYS A 96 6.26 -0.96 5.27
C LYS A 96 5.92 -0.54 3.84
N VAL A 97 4.67 -0.80 3.44
CA VAL A 97 4.13 -0.51 2.11
C VAL A 97 2.96 0.46 2.26
N ASN A 98 3.05 1.65 1.68
CA ASN A 98 1.98 2.64 1.80
C ASN A 98 0.92 2.43 0.70
N VAL A 99 -0.31 2.14 1.11
CA VAL A 99 -1.47 1.95 0.23
C VAL A 99 -2.57 2.94 0.66
N ASP A 100 -3.13 3.67 -0.29
CA ASP A 100 -4.19 4.66 -0.05
C ASP A 100 -5.16 4.71 -1.23
N THR A 101 -4.63 4.94 -2.44
CA THR A 101 -5.43 5.04 -3.67
C THR A 101 -6.31 3.82 -3.92
N ASP A 102 -5.84 2.61 -3.63
CA ASP A 102 -6.64 1.38 -3.80
C ASP A 102 -7.92 1.42 -2.97
N LEU A 103 -7.84 1.89 -1.72
CA LEU A 103 -8.99 2.01 -0.82
C LEU A 103 -9.96 3.09 -1.30
N ARG A 104 -9.43 4.22 -1.79
CA ARG A 104 -10.26 5.29 -2.39
C ARG A 104 -11.02 4.80 -3.61
N LEU A 105 -10.37 4.03 -4.49
CA LEU A 105 -11.00 3.46 -5.68
C LEU A 105 -12.07 2.43 -5.30
N ALA A 106 -11.76 1.50 -4.38
CA ALA A 106 -12.72 0.51 -3.91
C ALA A 106 -13.95 1.16 -3.26
N SER A 107 -13.74 2.14 -2.38
CA SER A 107 -14.82 2.90 -1.76
C SER A 107 -15.67 3.66 -2.80
N THR A 108 -15.03 4.40 -3.71
CA THR A 108 -15.72 5.20 -4.74
C THR A 108 -16.55 4.31 -5.67
N GLY A 109 -15.98 3.20 -6.15
CA GLY A 109 -16.67 2.26 -7.02
C GLY A 109 -17.85 1.59 -6.32
N ALA A 110 -17.69 1.20 -5.05
CA ALA A 110 -18.76 0.60 -4.25
C ALA A 110 -19.95 1.55 -4.06
N ILE A 111 -19.70 2.83 -3.75
CA ILE A 111 -20.76 3.85 -3.63
C ILE A 111 -21.48 4.02 -4.97
N ARG A 112 -20.74 4.24 -6.06
CA ARG A 112 -21.30 4.48 -7.39
C ARG A 112 -22.21 3.34 -7.83
N ARG A 113 -21.71 2.10 -7.72
CA ARG A 113 -22.48 0.89 -8.05
C ARG A 113 -23.73 0.75 -7.19
N PHE A 114 -23.62 1.00 -5.88
CA PHE A 114 -24.76 0.87 -4.99
C PHE A 114 -25.87 1.88 -5.33
N LEU A 115 -25.53 3.16 -5.48
CA LEU A 115 -26.51 4.21 -5.78
C LEU A 115 -27.18 4.02 -7.14
N ALA A 116 -26.46 3.52 -8.14
CA ALA A 116 -27.02 3.23 -9.46
C ALA A 116 -28.13 2.16 -9.41
N HIS A 117 -27.99 1.15 -8.55
CA HIS A 117 -28.99 0.08 -8.40
C HIS A 117 -30.08 0.39 -7.37
N ASN A 118 -29.88 1.39 -6.51
CA ASN A 118 -30.76 1.69 -5.38
C ASN A 118 -31.14 3.17 -5.38
N GLN A 119 -31.78 3.64 -6.45
CA GLN A 119 -32.03 5.08 -6.70
C GLN A 119 -32.88 5.78 -5.62
N ALA A 120 -33.72 5.03 -4.89
CA ALA A 120 -34.53 5.57 -3.80
C ALA A 120 -33.81 5.55 -2.43
N GLU A 121 -32.67 4.86 -2.33
CA GLU A 121 -31.95 4.72 -1.07
C GLU A 121 -31.13 5.98 -0.79
N PHE A 122 -31.35 6.57 0.38
CA PHE A 122 -30.70 7.81 0.81
C PHE A 122 -29.97 7.65 2.14
N ASP A 123 -30.14 6.52 2.84
CA ASP A 123 -29.48 6.27 4.12
C ASP A 123 -27.98 6.03 3.89
N PRO A 124 -27.10 6.92 4.37
CA PRO A 124 -25.66 6.79 4.14
C PRO A 124 -25.06 5.49 4.64
N ARG A 125 -25.64 4.92 5.69
CA ARG A 125 -25.16 3.67 6.27
C ARG A 125 -25.20 2.52 5.27
N LYS A 126 -26.15 2.55 4.32
CA LYS A 126 -26.36 1.48 3.33
C LYS A 126 -25.24 1.42 2.31
N TYR A 127 -24.92 2.55 1.67
CA TYR A 127 -23.82 2.58 0.71
C TYR A 127 -22.44 2.61 1.38
N LEU A 128 -22.30 3.24 2.55
CA LEU A 128 -21.02 3.24 3.29
C LEU A 128 -20.66 1.83 3.80
N ALA A 129 -21.64 1.00 4.16
CA ALA A 129 -21.39 -0.41 4.49
C ALA A 129 -20.75 -1.16 3.30
N GLN A 130 -21.15 -0.86 2.06
CA GLN A 130 -20.53 -1.45 0.87
C GLN A 130 -19.07 -1.00 0.71
N THR A 131 -18.76 0.25 1.05
CA THR A 131 -17.37 0.73 1.02
C THR A 131 -16.49 0.02 2.03
N MET A 132 -17.01 -0.23 3.23
CA MET A 132 -16.28 -0.94 4.27
C MET A 132 -15.94 -2.35 3.82
N ALA A 133 -16.90 -3.08 3.26
CA ALA A 133 -16.66 -4.41 2.71
C ALA A 133 -15.64 -4.39 1.55
N ALA A 134 -15.76 -3.44 0.63
CA ALA A 134 -14.85 -3.30 -0.50
C ALA A 134 -13.40 -2.97 -0.06
N MET A 135 -13.23 -2.03 0.87
CA MET A 135 -11.92 -1.66 1.42
C MET A 135 -11.34 -2.79 2.28
N GLN A 136 -12.17 -3.51 3.03
CA GLN A 136 -11.75 -4.67 3.82
C GLN A 136 -11.15 -5.74 2.91
N GLN A 137 -11.81 -6.08 1.80
CA GLN A 137 -11.27 -7.05 0.84
C GLN A 137 -9.89 -6.63 0.31
N VAL A 138 -9.73 -5.36 -0.08
CA VAL A 138 -8.43 -4.82 -0.52
C VAL A 138 -7.36 -5.00 0.56
N CYS A 139 -7.68 -4.69 1.83
CA CYS A 139 -6.74 -4.87 2.94
C CYS A 139 -6.39 -6.35 3.17
N GLU A 140 -7.37 -7.25 3.12
CA GLU A 140 -7.16 -8.70 3.26
C GLU A 140 -6.25 -9.24 2.15
N ASP A 141 -6.49 -8.86 0.90
CA ASP A 141 -5.66 -9.25 -0.24
C ASP A 141 -4.21 -8.80 -0.06
N ARG A 142 -3.99 -7.56 0.43
CA ARG A 142 -2.64 -7.04 0.72
C ARG A 142 -1.99 -7.77 1.89
N TYR A 143 -2.71 -8.01 2.99
CA TYR A 143 -2.15 -8.72 4.14
C TYR A 143 -1.74 -10.16 3.80
N ASN A 144 -2.53 -10.83 2.96
CA ASN A 144 -2.20 -12.16 2.47
C ASN A 144 -0.99 -12.13 1.54
N ALA A 145 -1.00 -11.26 0.52
CA ALA A 145 0.10 -11.17 -0.45
C ALA A 145 1.43 -10.75 0.20
N PHE A 146 1.39 -9.86 1.20
CA PHE A 146 2.59 -9.39 1.91
C PHE A 146 3.06 -10.33 3.02
N GLY A 147 2.37 -11.46 3.21
CA GLY A 147 2.75 -12.47 4.21
C GLY A 147 2.59 -12.01 5.66
N THR A 148 1.70 -11.05 5.93
CA THR A 148 1.47 -10.50 7.28
C THR A 148 0.29 -11.17 7.99
N ALA A 149 -0.62 -11.79 7.24
CA ALA A 149 -1.76 -12.52 7.80
C ALA A 149 -1.30 -13.61 8.78
N GLY A 150 -1.96 -13.70 9.94
CA GLY A 150 -1.64 -14.70 10.98
C GLY A 150 -0.36 -14.45 11.78
N ASN A 151 0.18 -13.22 11.78
CA ASN A 151 1.36 -12.86 12.60
C ASN A 151 1.02 -11.99 13.83
N ALA A 152 -0.22 -11.54 13.98
CA ALA A 152 -0.59 -10.57 15.02
C ALA A 152 -0.41 -11.13 16.45
N ASP A 153 -0.80 -12.39 16.67
CA ASP A 153 -0.69 -13.13 17.93
C ASP A 153 0.74 -13.48 18.33
N LYS A 154 1.68 -13.44 17.37
CA LYS A 154 3.12 -13.68 17.60
C LYS A 154 3.83 -12.46 18.18
N ILE A 155 3.19 -11.30 18.16
CA ILE A 155 3.78 -10.03 18.62
C ILE A 155 3.44 -9.83 20.09
N LYS A 156 4.47 -9.71 20.94
CA LYS A 156 4.32 -9.18 22.30
C LYS A 156 4.48 -7.65 22.25
N PRO A 157 3.42 -6.85 22.48
CA PRO A 157 3.53 -5.40 22.42
C PRO A 157 4.50 -4.87 23.48
N ILE A 158 5.30 -3.88 23.09
CA ILE A 158 6.17 -3.12 23.99
C ILE A 158 5.56 -1.72 24.11
N SER A 159 5.37 -1.23 25.34
CA SER A 159 4.86 0.13 25.55
C SER A 159 5.87 1.18 25.10
N LEU A 160 5.41 2.39 24.84
CA LEU A 160 6.28 3.47 24.38
C LEU A 160 7.31 3.87 25.44
N GLU A 161 6.97 3.77 26.73
CA GLU A 161 7.89 4.03 27.84
C GLU A 161 9.04 3.00 27.85
N ASN A 162 8.71 1.72 27.67
CA ASN A 162 9.71 0.66 27.60
C ASN A 162 10.57 0.77 26.33
N MET A 163 9.99 1.21 25.20
CA MET A 163 10.76 1.50 23.99
C MET A 163 11.73 2.67 24.22
N ALA A 164 11.30 3.74 24.90
CA ALA A 164 12.17 4.87 25.23
C ALA A 164 13.37 4.41 26.09
N THR A 165 13.15 3.56 27.10
CA THR A 165 14.24 2.91 27.85
C THR A 165 15.19 2.15 26.93
N GLN A 166 14.70 1.40 25.94
CA GLN A 166 15.57 0.68 24.99
C GLN A 166 16.41 1.62 24.12
N TYR A 167 15.86 2.76 23.68
CA TYR A 167 16.61 3.74 22.90
C TYR A 167 17.71 4.45 23.72
N TYR A 168 17.42 4.78 24.97
CA TYR A 168 18.32 5.59 25.81
C TYR A 168 19.20 4.76 26.76
N GLY A 169 18.91 3.47 26.94
CA GLY A 169 19.65 2.58 27.84
C GLY A 169 19.50 2.93 29.33
N ILE A 170 18.36 3.53 29.73
CA ILE A 170 18.06 4.00 31.09
C ILE A 170 17.19 3.04 31.89
#